data_AF-A0A7Y6UZC9-F1
#
_entry.id   AF-A0A7Y6UZC9-F1
#
_cell.length_a   1.000
_cell.length_b   1.000
_cell.length_c   1.000
_cell.angle_alpha   90.00
_cell.angle_beta   90.00
_cell.angle_gamma   90.00
#
_symmetry.space_group_name_H-M   'P 1'
#
loop_
_entity.id
_entity.type
_entity.pdbx_description
1 polymer ?
#
loop_
_entity_poly.entity_id
_entity_poly.type
_entity_poly.pdbx_seq_one_letter_code
_entity_poly.pdbx_strand_id
1 'polypeptide(L)'
;MIDQKTVNLRLSLPHPDNELRDDVLRLRDSLSQLDGIVHSLRGLVASDDVNMDTVQEIVTVLKQAQGDIGSVTNLLATKANKSDMAADMNAIQAALAGTRDRVTVAEANVGALQATSVDRRKFLQSYAIVLENF
;
A
#
# COMPACT_ATOMS: atom_id res chain seq x y z
N MET A 1 -59.97 -33.81 31.37
CA MET A 1 -59.16 -33.43 32.56
C MET A 1 -58.49 -32.12 32.20
N ILE A 2 -58.76 -31.03 32.91
CA ILE A 2 -58.11 -29.73 32.65
C ILE A 2 -56.65 -29.87 33.11
N ASP A 3 -55.69 -29.52 32.25
CA ASP A 3 -54.29 -29.46 32.65
C ASP A 3 -54.13 -28.36 33.69
N GLN A 4 -53.85 -28.74 34.94
CA GLN A 4 -53.74 -27.81 36.06
C GLN A 4 -52.37 -27.12 36.07
N LYS A 5 -51.84 -26.78 34.89
CA LYS A 5 -50.54 -26.13 34.74
C LYS A 5 -50.60 -24.94 33.80
N THR A 6 -49.73 -23.96 34.02
CA THR A 6 -49.54 -22.83 33.11
C THR A 6 -48.89 -23.31 31.82
N VAL A 7 -49.34 -22.76 30.69
CA VAL A 7 -48.95 -23.21 29.33
C VAL A 7 -47.44 -23.13 29.09
N ASN A 8 -46.81 -22.03 29.50
CA ASN A 8 -45.42 -21.74 29.17
C ASN A 8 -44.43 -22.15 30.26
N LEU A 9 -44.84 -22.07 31.53
CA LEU A 9 -43.96 -22.29 32.68
C LEU A 9 -44.24 -23.64 33.36
N ARG A 10 -45.29 -24.37 32.93
CA ARG A 10 -45.72 -25.67 33.49
C ARG A 10 -45.89 -25.65 35.01
N LEU A 11 -46.20 -24.47 35.56
CA LEU A 11 -46.43 -24.25 36.98
C LEU A 11 -47.84 -24.69 37.34
N SER A 12 -48.02 -25.36 38.46
CA SER A 12 -49.36 -25.72 38.94
C SER A 12 -50.23 -24.48 39.08
N LEU A 13 -51.45 -24.51 38.54
CA LEU A 13 -52.41 -23.43 38.69
C LEU A 13 -52.85 -23.33 40.16
N PRO A 14 -53.12 -22.12 40.68
CA PRO A 14 -53.71 -21.96 42.01
C PRO A 14 -55.01 -22.78 42.12
N HIS A 15 -55.14 -23.59 43.17
CA HIS A 15 -56.36 -24.36 43.44
C HIS A 15 -57.12 -23.69 44.60
N PRO A 16 -58.46 -23.59 44.56
CA PRO A 16 -59.25 -22.97 45.62
C PRO A 16 -59.02 -23.56 47.03
N ASP A 17 -58.55 -24.81 47.09
CA ASP A 17 -58.28 -25.56 48.32
C ASP A 17 -56.85 -25.35 48.87
N ASN A 18 -55.96 -24.67 48.14
CA ASN A 18 -54.63 -24.35 48.64
C ASN A 18 -54.71 -23.14 49.59
N GLU A 19 -53.96 -23.19 50.69
CA GLU A 19 -53.77 -21.97 51.47
C GLU A 19 -52.93 -20.96 50.68
N LEU A 20 -53.23 -19.66 50.85
CA LEU A 20 -52.46 -18.57 50.26
C LEU A 20 -50.95 -18.69 50.56
N ARG A 21 -50.59 -19.25 51.72
CA ARG A 21 -49.19 -19.47 52.12
C ARG A 21 -48.46 -20.43 51.19
N ASP A 22 -49.13 -21.49 50.75
CA ASP A 22 -48.55 -22.49 49.85
C ASP A 22 -48.42 -21.95 48.43
N ASP A 23 -49.43 -21.20 47.97
CA ASP A 23 -49.38 -20.57 46.64
C ASP A 23 -48.32 -19.45 46.58
N VAL A 24 -48.10 -18.70 47.66
CA VAL A 24 -47.03 -17.69 47.75
C VAL A 24 -45.64 -18.33 47.66
N LEU A 25 -45.41 -19.47 48.31
CA LEU A 25 -44.13 -20.19 48.21
C LEU A 25 -43.87 -20.67 46.78
N ARG A 26 -44.89 -21.25 46.13
CA ARG A 26 -44.79 -21.70 44.73
C ARG A 26 -44.50 -20.54 43.77
N LEU A 27 -45.13 -19.38 43.97
CA LEU A 27 -44.87 -18.18 43.18
C LEU A 27 -43.44 -17.68 43.35
N ARG A 28 -42.90 -17.71 44.58
CA ARG A 28 -41.49 -17.32 44.83
C ARG A 28 -40.52 -18.23 44.11
N ASP A 29 -40.71 -19.54 44.20
CA ASP A 29 -39.85 -20.51 43.52
C ASP A 29 -39.88 -20.30 41.99
N SER A 30 -41.06 -20.00 41.46
CA SER A 30 -41.25 -19.72 40.03
C SER A 30 -40.54 -18.44 39.58
N LEU A 31 -40.62 -17.37 40.39
CA LEU A 31 -39.92 -16.11 40.13
C LEU A 31 -38.40 -16.27 40.21
N SER A 32 -37.90 -17.06 41.15
CA SER A 32 -36.46 -17.38 41.25
C SER A 32 -35.97 -18.19 40.03
N GLN A 33 -36.77 -19.12 39.53
CA GLN A 33 -36.44 -19.85 38.29
C GLN A 33 -36.42 -18.93 37.07
N LEU A 34 -37.40 -18.03 36.95
CA LEU A 34 -37.43 -17.03 35.89
C LEU A 34 -36.21 -16.11 35.92
N ASP A 35 -35.79 -15.66 37.11
CA ASP A 35 -34.61 -14.82 37.27
C ASP A 35 -33.33 -15.52 36.78
N GLY A 36 -33.15 -16.81 37.11
CA GLY A 36 -32.05 -17.63 36.61
C GLY A 36 -32.07 -17.84 35.09
N ILE A 37 -33.26 -18.02 34.50
CA ILE A 37 -33.44 -18.11 33.05
C ILE A 37 -33.08 -16.78 32.37
N VAL A 38 -33.55 -15.65 32.90
CA VAL A 38 -33.23 -14.30 32.38
C VAL A 38 -31.73 -14.02 32.49
N HIS A 39 -31.08 -14.42 33.59
CA HIS A 39 -29.64 -14.29 33.76
C HIS A 39 -28.88 -15.11 32.71
N SER A 40 -29.33 -16.34 32.45
CA SER A 40 -28.74 -17.22 31.43
C SER A 40 -28.94 -16.67 30.01
N LEU A 41 -30.14 -16.15 29.71
CA LEU A 41 -30.43 -15.47 28.44
C LEU A 41 -29.58 -14.21 28.26
N ARG A 42 -29.35 -13.44 29.32
CA ARG A 42 -28.43 -12.30 29.29
C ARG A 42 -27.00 -12.75 28.99
N GLY A 43 -26.56 -13.86 29.60
CA GLY A 43 -25.25 -14.46 29.30
C GLY A 43 -25.15 -14.94 27.85
N LEU A 44 -26.20 -15.55 27.30
CA LEU A 44 -26.26 -16.02 25.92
C LEU A 44 -26.30 -14.88 24.90
N VAL A 45 -27.09 -13.83 25.16
CA VAL A 45 -27.12 -12.61 24.33
C VAL A 45 -25.79 -11.86 24.40
N ALA A 46 -25.10 -11.89 25.54
CA ALA A 46 -23.73 -11.39 25.65
C ALA A 46 -22.69 -12.34 25.03
N SER A 47 -23.05 -13.61 24.78
CA SER A 47 -22.18 -14.65 24.22
C SER A 47 -22.33 -14.81 22.71
N ASP A 48 -23.31 -14.17 22.06
CA ASP A 48 -23.47 -14.13 20.59
C ASP A 48 -22.45 -13.16 19.93
N ASP A 49 -21.28 -13.08 20.57
CA ASP A 49 -20.15 -12.22 20.28
C ASP A 49 -19.15 -13.03 19.45
N VAL A 50 -19.55 -13.43 18.24
CA VAL A 50 -18.60 -13.44 17.11
C VAL A 50 -18.30 -11.96 16.86
N ASN A 51 -17.48 -11.45 17.77
CA ASN A 51 -17.53 -10.12 18.33
C ASN A 51 -17.28 -9.06 17.25
N MET A 52 -18.07 -7.99 17.25
CA MET A 52 -17.86 -6.83 16.40
C MET A 52 -16.39 -6.33 16.48
N ASP A 53 -15.71 -6.53 17.60
CA ASP A 53 -14.28 -6.31 17.79
C ASP A 53 -13.40 -7.18 16.89
N THR A 54 -13.69 -8.48 16.76
CA THR A 54 -12.93 -9.39 15.87
C THR A 54 -13.09 -8.98 14.41
N VAL A 55 -14.30 -8.57 14.00
CA VAL A 55 -14.54 -8.03 12.66
C VAL A 55 -13.78 -6.71 12.46
N GLN A 56 -13.74 -5.86 13.48
CA GLN A 56 -13.05 -4.58 13.45
C GLN A 56 -11.52 -4.73 13.43
N GLU A 57 -10.99 -5.75 14.11
CA GLU A 57 -9.58 -6.15 14.04
C GLU A 57 -9.21 -6.63 12.63
N ILE A 58 -10.03 -7.51 12.03
CA ILE A 58 -9.86 -7.96 10.64
C ILE A 58 -9.89 -6.77 9.67
N VAL A 59 -10.84 -5.84 9.83
CA VAL A 59 -10.92 -4.62 9.01
C VAL A 59 -9.67 -3.75 9.19
N THR A 60 -9.13 -3.65 10.40
CA THR A 60 -7.91 -2.89 10.69
C THR A 60 -6.70 -3.50 10.00
N VAL A 61 -6.55 -4.82 10.08
CA VAL A 61 -5.49 -5.57 9.37
C VAL A 61 -5.60 -5.38 7.86
N LEU A 62 -6.82 -5.45 7.29
CA LEU A 62 -7.03 -5.26 5.86
C LEU A 62 -6.70 -3.85 5.38
N LYS A 63 -7.04 -2.81 6.17
CA LYS A 63 -6.67 -1.42 5.85
C LYS A 63 -5.16 -1.21 5.88
N GLN A 64 -4.48 -1.80 6.86
CA GLN A 64 -3.01 -1.75 6.92
C GLN A 64 -2.40 -2.43 5.70
N ALA A 65 -2.85 -3.66 5.36
CA ALA A 65 -2.38 -4.39 4.20
C ALA A 65 -2.61 -3.62 2.89
N GLN A 66 -3.76 -2.94 2.75
CA GLN A 66 -4.05 -2.07 1.61
C GLN A 66 -3.06 -0.90 1.51
N GLY A 67 -2.73 -0.28 2.64
CA GLY A 67 -1.71 0.77 2.72
C GLY A 67 -0.34 0.29 2.27
N ASP A 68 0.09 -0.87 2.80
CA ASP A 68 1.38 -1.47 2.46
C ASP A 68 1.49 -1.81 0.96
N ILE A 69 0.41 -2.36 0.36
CA ILE A 69 0.33 -2.62 -1.09
C ILE A 69 0.46 -1.32 -1.90
N GLY A 70 -0.19 -0.24 -1.46
CA GLY A 70 -0.05 1.08 -2.09
C GLY A 70 1.40 1.58 -2.06
N SER A 71 2.08 1.46 -0.92
CA SER A 71 3.49 1.82 -0.78
C SER A 71 4.41 1.00 -1.67
N VAL A 72 4.20 -0.32 -1.76
CA VAL A 72 4.95 -1.21 -2.66
C VAL A 72 4.75 -0.83 -4.12
N THR A 73 3.52 -0.50 -4.51
CA THR A 73 3.19 -0.06 -5.88
C THR A 73 3.95 1.21 -6.25
N ASN A 74 4.00 2.20 -5.36
CA ASN A 74 4.76 3.43 -5.57
C ASN A 74 6.28 3.19 -5.66
N LEU A 75 6.81 2.28 -4.84
CA LEU A 75 8.22 1.90 -4.88
C LEU A 75 8.57 1.22 -6.22
N LEU A 76 7.69 0.36 -6.71
CA LEU A 76 7.88 -0.32 -7.99
C LEU A 76 7.86 0.66 -9.16
N ALA A 77 6.92 1.61 -9.18
CA ALA A 77 6.89 2.69 -10.16
C ALA A 77 8.19 3.53 -10.14
N THR A 78 8.69 3.85 -8.94
CA THR A 78 9.96 4.56 -8.78
C THR A 78 11.15 3.75 -9.31
N LYS A 79 11.19 2.44 -9.07
CA LYS A 79 12.24 1.55 -9.59
C LYS A 79 12.18 1.42 -11.11
N ALA A 80 10.99 1.33 -11.69
CA ALA A 80 10.81 1.32 -13.15
C ALA A 80 11.39 2.61 -13.76
N ASN A 81 11.02 3.77 -13.23
CA ASN A 81 11.58 5.05 -13.69
C ASN A 81 13.11 5.11 -13.56
N LYS A 82 13.69 4.55 -12.48
CA LYS A 82 15.15 4.46 -12.34
C LYS A 82 15.80 3.57 -13.40
N SER A 83 15.15 2.48 -13.80
CA SER A 83 15.61 1.63 -14.89
C SER A 83 15.62 2.38 -16.22
N ASP A 84 14.55 3.12 -16.51
CA ASP A 84 14.44 3.94 -17.71
C ASP A 84 15.52 5.05 -17.71
N MET A 85 15.72 5.73 -16.57
CA MET A 85 16.80 6.70 -16.42
C MET A 85 18.20 6.09 -16.62
N ALA A 86 18.42 4.84 -16.21
CA ALA A 86 19.69 4.15 -16.45
C ALA A 86 19.89 3.86 -17.95
N ALA A 87 18.82 3.47 -18.66
CA ALA A 87 18.86 3.29 -20.11
C ALA A 87 19.18 4.61 -20.84
N ASP A 88 18.51 5.70 -20.46
CA ASP A 88 18.77 7.04 -21.00
C ASP A 88 20.21 7.49 -20.72
N MET A 89 20.72 7.26 -19.51
CA MET A 89 22.10 7.60 -19.15
C MET A 89 23.12 6.84 -20.00
N ASN A 90 22.89 5.56 -20.27
CA ASN A 90 23.75 4.78 -21.15
C ASN A 90 23.71 5.31 -22.60
N ALA A 91 22.53 5.69 -23.10
CA ALA A 91 22.39 6.29 -24.43
C ALA A 91 23.12 7.64 -24.53
N ILE A 92 23.02 8.48 -23.50
CA ILE A 92 23.74 9.76 -23.42
C ILE A 92 25.26 9.53 -23.38
N GLN A 93 25.75 8.57 -22.59
CA GLN A 93 27.18 8.24 -22.55
C GLN A 93 27.71 7.81 -23.92
N ALA A 94 26.97 6.96 -24.63
CA ALA A 94 27.32 6.54 -25.98
C ALA A 94 27.34 7.72 -26.97
N ALA A 95 26.32 8.59 -26.90
CA ALA A 95 26.27 9.80 -27.74
C ALA A 95 27.42 10.78 -27.44
N LEU A 96 27.79 10.93 -26.17
CA LEU A 96 28.89 11.78 -25.74
C LEU A 96 30.24 11.22 -26.21
N ALA A 97 30.45 9.91 -26.13
CA ALA A 97 31.64 9.25 -26.68
C ALA A 97 31.78 9.52 -28.18
N GLY A 98 30.71 9.32 -28.95
CA GLY A 98 30.72 9.63 -30.39
C GLY A 98 30.96 11.12 -30.69
N THR A 99 30.46 12.02 -29.85
CA THR A 99 30.73 13.46 -29.99
C THR A 99 32.19 13.79 -29.71
N ARG A 100 32.80 13.15 -28.70
CA ARG A 100 34.21 13.30 -28.35
C ARG A 100 35.11 12.90 -29.52
N ASP A 101 34.84 11.75 -30.14
CA ASP A 101 35.60 11.27 -31.30
C ASP A 101 35.52 12.26 -32.47
N ARG A 102 34.33 12.80 -32.73
CA ARG A 102 34.13 13.83 -33.78
C ARG A 102 34.91 15.11 -33.48
N VAL A 103 34.95 15.55 -32.22
CA VAL A 103 35.73 16.72 -31.81
C VAL A 103 37.21 16.45 -32.00
N THR A 104 37.72 15.30 -31.59
CA THR A 104 39.13 14.92 -31.80
C THR A 104 39.51 14.92 -33.29
N VAL A 105 38.64 14.40 -34.16
CA VAL A 105 38.85 14.46 -35.62
C VAL A 105 38.84 15.91 -36.12
N ALA A 106 37.91 16.74 -35.64
CA ALA A 106 37.84 18.15 -36.01
C ALA A 106 39.09 18.92 -35.59
N GLU A 107 39.59 18.70 -34.37
CA GLU A 107 40.83 19.29 -33.86
C GLU A 107 42.04 18.90 -34.72
N ALA A 108 42.16 17.62 -35.10
CA ALA A 108 43.22 17.16 -35.99
C ALA A 108 43.16 17.83 -37.37
N ASN A 109 41.96 17.94 -37.96
CA ASN A 109 41.75 18.60 -39.24
C ASN A 109 42.10 20.09 -39.19
N VAL A 110 41.72 20.78 -38.11
CA VAL A 110 42.09 22.19 -37.90
C VAL A 110 43.60 22.35 -37.80
N GLY A 111 44.28 21.46 -37.06
CA GLY A 111 45.75 21.45 -36.99
C GLY A 111 46.42 21.29 -38.35
N ALA A 112 45.94 20.36 -39.18
CA ALA A 112 46.46 20.15 -40.53
C ALA A 112 46.26 21.37 -41.45
N LEU A 113 45.09 22.02 -41.37
CA LEU A 113 44.80 23.25 -42.11
C LEU A 113 45.72 24.40 -41.67
N GLN A 114 45.95 24.54 -40.37
CA GLN A 114 46.86 25.56 -39.83
C GLN A 114 48.29 25.36 -40.31
N ALA A 115 48.82 24.13 -40.25
CA ALA A 115 50.17 23.82 -40.76
C ALA A 115 50.31 24.19 -42.24
N THR A 116 49.35 23.75 -43.07
CA THR A 116 49.33 24.06 -44.51
C THR A 116 49.26 25.57 -44.78
N SER A 117 48.50 26.33 -43.96
CA SER A 117 48.41 27.78 -44.09
C SER A 117 49.71 28.51 -43.74
N VAL A 118 50.48 27.99 -42.77
CA VAL A 118 51.79 28.52 -42.39
C VAL A 118 52.79 28.28 -43.50
N ASP A 119 52.84 27.06 -44.04
CA ASP A 119 53.75 26.71 -45.13
C ASP A 119 53.46 27.54 -46.39
N ARG A 120 52.18 27.71 -46.73
CA ARG A 120 51.77 28.59 -47.83
C ARG A 120 52.23 30.04 -47.61
N ARG A 121 52.08 30.57 -46.39
CA ARG A 121 52.57 31.94 -46.08
C ARG A 121 54.07 32.07 -46.25
N LYS A 122 54.85 31.12 -45.74
CA LYS A 122 56.33 31.12 -45.89
C LYS A 122 56.75 31.06 -47.36
N PHE A 123 56.07 30.23 -48.16
CA PHE A 123 56.30 30.15 -49.59
C PHE A 123 56.05 31.49 -50.29
N LEU A 124 54.88 32.11 -50.03
CA LEU A 124 54.52 33.39 -50.63
C LEU A 124 55.48 34.52 -50.23
N GLN A 125 55.93 34.55 -48.97
CA GLN A 125 56.95 35.51 -48.51
C GLN A 125 58.28 35.32 -49.23
N SER A 126 58.74 34.06 -49.37
CA SER A 126 59.98 33.76 -50.07
C SER A 126 59.90 34.15 -51.55
N TYR A 127 58.76 33.88 -52.19
CA TYR A 127 58.51 34.27 -53.58
C TYR A 127 58.51 35.80 -53.77
N ALA A 128 57.89 36.55 -52.85
CA ALA A 128 57.90 38.01 -52.88
C ALA A 128 59.32 38.58 -52.80
N ILE A 129 60.15 38.08 -51.88
CA ILE A 129 61.57 38.50 -51.75
C ILE A 129 62.34 38.25 -53.05
N VAL A 130 62.13 37.09 -53.70
CA VAL A 130 62.81 36.78 -54.97
C VAL A 130 62.42 37.80 -56.04
N LEU A 131 61.13 38.13 -56.17
CA LEU A 131 60.66 39.13 -57.14
C LEU A 131 61.21 40.54 -56.89
N GLU A 132 61.43 40.93 -55.63
CA GLU A 132 61.98 42.26 -55.28
C GLU A 132 63.49 42.40 -55.59
N ASN A 133 64.21 41.30 -55.84
CA ASN A 133 65.64 41.30 -56.13
C ASN A 133 66.00 41.15 -57.62
N PHE A 134 65.00 41.21 -58.51
CA PHE A 134 65.15 41.29 -59.98
C PHE A 134 64.81 42.69 -60.48
#